data_AF-A0A561WYG9-F1
#
_entry.id   AF-A0A561WYG9-F1
#
_cell.length_a   1.000
_cell.length_b   1.000
_cell.length_c   1.000
_cell.angle_alpha   90.00
_cell.angle_beta   90.00
_cell.angle_gamma   90.00
#
_symmetry.space_group_name_H-M   'P 1'
#
loop_
_entity.id
_entity.type
_entity.pdbx_description
1 polymer ?
#
loop_
_entity_poly.entity_id
_entity_poly.type
_entity_poly.pdbx_seq_one_letter_code
_entity_poly.pdbx_strand_id
1 'polypeptide(L)'
;MASGRTVAVVGEQDGADWRERQRRAAAAHAAADERRQATEHAAAAELVAWFAAEATRRGLRPDRITATAYDGRSRYRTRLSGWYVNRARTEAVDARGQRRSG
;
A
#
# COMPACT_ATOMS: atom_id res chain seq x y z
N MET A 1 11.39 -52.78 26.10
CA MET A 1 10.48 -51.61 26.12
C MET A 1 11.30 -50.33 25.96
N ALA A 2 11.58 -49.89 24.73
CA ALA A 2 12.17 -48.58 24.43
C ALA A 2 12.07 -48.29 22.93
N SER A 3 10.86 -48.32 22.37
CA SER A 3 10.63 -47.88 20.99
C SER A 3 9.28 -47.17 20.95
N GLY A 4 9.31 -45.88 21.24
CA GLY A 4 8.12 -45.03 21.37
C GLY A 4 8.51 -43.56 21.52
N ARG A 5 9.66 -43.29 22.15
CA ARG A 5 10.19 -41.93 22.33
C ARG A 5 10.84 -41.35 21.07
N THR A 6 11.28 -42.18 20.11
CA THR A 6 11.96 -41.71 18.89
C THR A 6 10.99 -41.23 17.82
N VAL A 7 9.82 -41.87 17.69
CA VAL A 7 8.83 -41.52 16.65
C VAL A 7 8.14 -40.19 16.94
N ALA A 8 7.89 -39.87 18.22
CA ALA A 8 7.29 -38.60 18.63
C ALA A 8 8.21 -37.40 18.38
N VAL A 9 9.53 -37.54 18.63
CA VAL A 9 10.50 -36.47 18.39
C VAL A 9 10.64 -36.20 16.90
N VAL A 10 10.69 -37.23 16.05
CA VAL A 10 10.79 -37.05 14.58
C VAL A 10 9.58 -36.30 14.03
N GLY A 11 8.35 -36.63 14.45
CA GLY A 11 7.14 -35.91 14.01
C GLY A 11 7.08 -34.43 14.46
N GLU A 12 7.67 -34.11 15.62
CA GLU A 12 7.73 -32.74 16.13
C GLU A 12 8.81 -31.90 15.42
N GLN A 13 9.94 -32.52 15.06
CA GLN A 13 10.98 -31.91 14.22
C GLN A 13 10.48 -31.68 12.78
N ASP A 14 9.81 -32.67 12.18
CA ASP A 14 9.23 -32.55 10.83
C ASP A 14 8.17 -31.42 10.77
N GLY A 15 7.37 -31.27 11.84
CA GLY A 15 6.41 -30.17 11.96
C GLY A 15 7.07 -28.80 12.14
N ALA A 16 8.16 -28.73 12.91
CA ALA A 16 8.94 -27.50 13.08
C ALA A 16 9.61 -27.06 11.77
N ASP A 17 10.23 -28.00 11.06
CA ASP A 17 10.88 -27.80 9.77
C ASP A 17 9.88 -27.37 8.69
N TRP A 18 8.69 -27.98 8.67
CA TRP A 18 7.62 -27.58 7.77
C TRP A 18 7.14 -26.15 8.03
N ARG A 19 6.93 -25.77 9.31
CA ARG A 19 6.53 -24.40 9.68
C ARG A 19 7.60 -23.36 9.41
N GLU A 20 8.87 -23.72 9.54
CA GLU A 20 9.96 -22.83 9.20
C GLU A 20 10.08 -22.64 7.68
N ARG A 21 9.98 -23.73 6.91
CA ARG A 21 9.97 -23.67 5.44
C ARG A 21 8.79 -22.86 4.90
N GLN A 22 7.61 -23.00 5.50
CA GLN A 22 6.42 -22.23 5.13
C GLN A 22 6.59 -20.73 5.44
N ARG A 23 7.19 -20.37 6.58
CA ARG A 23 7.49 -18.97 6.94
C ARG A 23 8.50 -18.32 5.99
N ARG A 24 9.56 -19.05 5.62
CA ARG A 24 10.55 -18.55 4.65
C ARG A 24 9.93 -18.34 3.26
N ALA A 25 9.06 -19.25 2.82
CA ALA A 25 8.33 -19.09 1.56
C ALA A 25 7.40 -17.86 1.60
N ALA A 26 6.61 -17.70 2.67
CA ALA A 26 5.74 -16.53 2.84
C ALA A 26 6.52 -15.20 2.85
N ALA A 27 7.66 -15.14 3.54
CA ALA A 27 8.52 -13.95 3.57
C ALA A 27 9.11 -13.62 2.19
N ALA A 28 9.51 -14.64 1.42
CA ALA A 28 10.03 -14.45 0.07
C ALA A 28 8.95 -13.91 -0.89
N HIS A 29 7.71 -14.41 -0.77
CA HIS A 29 6.58 -13.90 -1.54
C HIS A 29 6.21 -12.46 -1.16
N ALA A 30 6.15 -12.15 0.14
CA ALA A 30 5.90 -10.79 0.62
C ALA A 30 6.96 -9.80 0.10
N ALA A 31 8.25 -10.15 0.17
CA ALA A 31 9.32 -9.30 -0.34
C ALA A 31 9.32 -9.14 -1.87
N ALA A 32 8.73 -10.08 -2.62
CA ALA A 32 8.55 -9.96 -4.06
C ALA A 32 7.37 -9.02 -4.39
N ASP A 33 6.28 -9.11 -3.63
CA ASP A 33 5.10 -8.27 -3.81
C ASP A 33 5.38 -6.81 -3.40
N GLU A 34 6.14 -6.59 -2.32
CA GLU A 34 6.60 -5.24 -1.92
C GLU A 34 7.42 -4.56 -3.02
N ARG A 35 8.32 -5.29 -3.69
CA ARG A 35 9.14 -4.76 -4.79
C ARG A 35 8.32 -4.39 -6.01
N ARG A 36 7.30 -5.19 -6.35
CA ARG A 36 6.36 -4.90 -7.45
C ARG A 36 5.54 -3.66 -7.14
N GLN A 37 4.93 -3.61 -5.95
CA GLN A 37 4.15 -2.46 -5.50
C GLN A 37 5.00 -1.18 -5.50
N ALA A 38 6.23 -1.22 -4.99
CA ALA A 38 7.12 -0.05 -4.97
C ALA A 38 7.40 0.50 -6.38
N THR A 39 7.57 -0.37 -7.37
CA THR A 39 7.81 0.03 -8.77
C THR A 39 6.56 0.66 -9.39
N GLU A 40 5.39 0.06 -9.17
CA GLU A 40 4.11 0.61 -9.62
C GLU A 40 3.79 1.95 -8.96
N HIS A 41 4.10 2.09 -7.67
CA HIS A 41 3.95 3.34 -6.92
C HIS A 41 4.87 4.44 -7.44
N ALA A 42 6.11 4.11 -7.85
CA ALA A 42 7.05 5.09 -8.40
C ALA A 42 6.56 5.65 -9.74
N ALA A 43 6.13 4.79 -10.68
CA ALA A 43 5.58 5.22 -11.96
C ALA A 43 4.31 6.08 -11.78
N ALA A 44 3.45 5.72 -10.83
CA ALA A 44 2.28 6.52 -10.50
C ALA A 44 2.66 7.89 -9.90
N ALA A 45 3.71 7.95 -9.06
CA ALA A 45 4.17 9.20 -8.45
C ALA A 45 4.70 10.18 -9.50
N GLU A 46 5.41 9.70 -10.53
CA GLU A 46 5.90 10.55 -11.63
C GLU A 46 4.75 11.24 -12.38
N LEU A 47 3.69 10.50 -12.73
CA LEU A 47 2.52 11.04 -13.41
C LEU A 47 1.80 12.09 -12.55
N VAL A 48 1.70 11.84 -11.24
CA VAL A 48 1.06 12.74 -10.28
C VAL A 48 1.89 14.03 -10.12
N ALA A 49 3.22 13.92 -10.02
CA ALA A 49 4.11 15.07 -9.94
C ALA A 49 4.04 15.93 -11.20
N TRP A 50 4.06 15.29 -12.38
CA TRP A 50 3.91 15.98 -13.66
C TRP A 50 2.57 16.73 -13.74
N PHE A 51 1.47 16.08 -13.35
CA PHE A 51 0.15 16.71 -13.33
C PHE A 51 0.13 17.94 -12.42
N ALA A 52 0.68 17.85 -11.22
CA ALA A 52 0.71 18.99 -10.28
C ALA A 52 1.49 20.17 -10.86
N ALA A 53 2.66 19.92 -11.45
CA ALA A 53 3.47 20.93 -12.10
C ALA A 53 2.70 21.61 -13.25
N GLU A 54 2.04 20.81 -14.08
CA GLU A 54 1.30 21.30 -15.24
C GLU A 54 0.03 22.08 -14.83
N ALA A 55 -0.68 21.61 -13.81
CA ALA A 55 -1.85 22.30 -13.26
C ALA A 55 -1.48 23.67 -12.67
N THR A 56 -0.36 23.74 -11.94
CA THR A 56 0.19 25.01 -11.46
C THR A 56 0.62 25.91 -12.62
N ARG A 57 1.33 25.38 -13.62
CA ARG A 57 1.77 26.14 -14.79
C ARG A 57 0.60 26.77 -15.56
N ARG A 58 -0.52 26.05 -15.66
CA ARG A 58 -1.75 26.53 -16.30
C ARG A 58 -2.61 27.42 -15.41
N GLY A 59 -2.24 27.63 -14.14
CA GLY A 59 -2.99 28.46 -13.20
C GLY A 59 -4.31 27.82 -12.75
N LEU A 60 -4.44 26.49 -12.79
CA LEU A 60 -5.61 25.81 -12.26
C LEU A 60 -5.68 26.03 -10.75
N ARG A 61 -6.78 26.62 -10.26
CA ARG A 61 -6.95 26.86 -8.82
C ARG A 61 -7.09 25.53 -8.07
N PRO A 62 -6.28 25.29 -7.02
CA PRO A 62 -6.42 24.11 -6.19
C PRO A 62 -7.61 24.26 -5.23
N ASP A 63 -8.43 23.22 -5.12
CA ASP A 63 -9.54 23.11 -4.19
C ASP A 63 -9.11 22.43 -2.89
N ARG A 64 -9.86 22.66 -1.82
CA ARG A 64 -9.60 22.00 -0.55
C ARG A 64 -9.94 20.51 -0.64
N ILE A 65 -8.98 19.66 -0.31
CA ILE A 65 -9.14 18.21 -0.38
C ILE A 65 -9.89 17.72 0.86
N THR A 66 -10.86 16.84 0.64
CA THR A 66 -11.54 16.08 1.68
C THR A 66 -11.10 14.63 1.62
N ALA A 67 -10.77 14.05 2.76
CA ALA A 67 -10.50 12.62 2.88
C ALA A 67 -11.77 11.90 3.32
N THR A 68 -11.99 10.69 2.79
CA THR A 68 -12.97 9.77 3.36
C THR A 68 -12.30 9.10 4.57
N ALA A 69 -13.09 8.85 5.60
CA ALA A 69 -12.65 8.03 6.70
C ALA A 69 -12.57 6.57 6.25
N TYR A 70 -11.71 5.78 6.88
CA TYR A 70 -11.54 4.37 6.58
C TYR A 70 -12.86 3.57 6.70
N ASP A 71 -13.81 4.04 7.51
CA ASP A 71 -15.14 3.45 7.67
C ASP A 71 -16.10 3.75 6.49
N GLY A 72 -15.70 4.59 5.54
CA GLY A 72 -16.50 5.02 4.38
C GLY A 72 -17.72 5.89 4.72
N ARG A 73 -17.96 6.17 6.01
CA ARG A 73 -19.19 6.82 6.50
C ARG A 73 -18.99 8.30 6.76
N SER A 74 -17.75 8.71 6.99
CA SER A 74 -17.42 10.08 7.39
C SER A 74 -16.48 10.72 6.37
N ARG A 75 -16.67 12.00 6.06
CA ARG A 75 -15.75 12.78 5.24
C ARG A 75 -15.17 13.91 6.07
N TYR A 76 -13.85 13.97 6.18
CA TYR A 76 -13.15 14.99 6.96
C TYR A 76 -12.47 16.00 6.05
N ARG A 77 -12.56 17.28 6.42
CA ARG A 77 -11.88 18.37 5.71
C ARG A 77 -10.40 18.35 6.09
N THR A 78 -9.53 18.20 5.10
CA THR A 78 -8.09 18.31 5.33
C THR A 78 -7.66 19.78 5.23
N ARG A 79 -6.45 20.09 5.70
CA ARG A 79 -5.80 21.40 5.43
C ARG A 79 -5.06 21.42 4.09
N LEU A 80 -5.14 20.33 3.32
CA LEU A 80 -4.48 20.20 2.03
C LEU A 80 -5.35 20.80 0.93
N SER A 81 -4.68 21.37 -0.07
CA SER A 81 -5.30 21.88 -1.30
C SER A 81 -4.68 21.18 -2.50
N GLY A 82 -5.50 20.94 -3.52
CA GLY A 82 -5.09 20.27 -4.74
C GLY A 82 -6.25 20.05 -5.71
N TRP A 83 -6.13 19.08 -6.60
CA TRP A 83 -7.11 18.84 -7.64
C TRP A 83 -7.65 17.42 -7.55
N TYR A 84 -8.97 17.27 -7.63
CA TYR A 84 -9.59 15.96 -7.77
C TYR A 84 -9.39 15.48 -9.20
N VAL A 85 -8.88 14.25 -9.34
CA VAL A 85 -8.65 13.63 -10.67
C VAL A 85 -9.80 12.72 -11.09
N ASN A 86 -10.79 12.51 -10.21
CA ASN A 86 -12.02 11.81 -10.52
C ASN A 86 -13.27 12.59 -10.08
N ARG A 87 -14.40 12.31 -10.75
CA ARG A 87 -15.68 12.99 -10.47
C ARG A 87 -16.26 12.61 -9.09
N ALA A 88 -15.95 11.40 -8.62
CA ALA A 88 -16.37 10.92 -7.30
C ALA A 88 -15.65 11.61 -6.13
N ARG A 89 -14.58 12.38 -6.41
CA ARG A 89 -13.75 13.10 -5.43
C ARG A 89 -13.15 12.18 -4.36
N THR A 90 -12.78 10.97 -4.76
CA THR A 90 -12.07 10.01 -3.90
C THR A 90 -10.57 10.02 -4.17
N GLU A 91 -10.17 10.51 -5.34
CA GLU A 91 -8.77 10.62 -5.77
C GLU A 91 -8.42 12.08 -5.98
N ALA A 92 -7.39 12.56 -5.28
CA ALA A 92 -6.89 13.91 -5.40
C ALA A 92 -5.36 13.95 -5.48
N VAL A 93 -4.84 15.00 -6.13
CA VAL A 93 -3.41 15.31 -6.21
C VAL A 93 -3.17 16.62 -5.50
N ASP A 94 -2.31 16.61 -4.49
CA ASP A 94 -1.92 17.85 -3.82
C ASP A 94 -0.87 18.64 -4.61
N ALA A 95 -0.69 19.92 -4.25
CA ALA A 95 0.26 20.81 -4.93
C ALA A 95 1.74 20.37 -4.81
N ARG A 96 2.05 19.37 -3.97
CA ARG A 96 3.39 18.78 -3.86
C ARG A 96 3.56 17.56 -4.77
N GLY A 97 2.56 17.23 -5.58
CA GLY A 97 2.61 16.06 -6.47
C GLY A 97 2.41 14.74 -5.72
N GLN A 98 1.69 14.73 -4.61
CA GLN A 98 1.35 13.48 -3.90
C GLN A 98 -0.11 13.10 -4.10
N ARG A 99 -0.35 11.82 -4.38
CA ARG A 99 -1.71 11.25 -4.46
C ARG A 99 -2.30 11.16 -3.05
N ARG A 100 -3.57 11.56 -2.92
CA ARG A 100 -4.41 11.40 -1.75
C ARG A 100 -5.62 10.58 -2.16
N SER A 101 -5.69 9.36 -1.66
CA SER A 101 -6.90 8.56 -1.72
C SER A 101 -7.65 8.75 -0.42
N GLY A 102 -8.92 9.12 -0.52
CA GLY A 102 -9.84 9.30 0.61
C GLY A 102 -10.67 8.06 0.82
#